data_AF-A0A8C9YFY5-F1
#
_entry.id   AF-A0A8C9YFY5-F1
#
_cell.length_a   1.000
_cell.length_b   1.000
_cell.length_c   1.000
_cell.angle_alpha   90.00
_cell.angle_beta   90.00
_cell.angle_gamma   90.00
#
_symmetry.space_group_name_H-M   'P 1'
#
loop_
_entity.id
_entity.type
_entity.pdbx_description
1 polymer ?
#
loop_
_entity_poly.entity_id
_entity_poly.type
_entity_poly.pdbx_seq_one_letter_code
_entity_poly.pdbx_strand_id
1 'polypeptide(L)'
;MGNWWSGGKDPETSQRADPQRGAVNAKNGGVVNTPQFNGVTVGGNLTVQVTQGPSAPVAQRSVPAEHSVPTDDSVPADKKLLSVRTQFVARVTNPVLDQLLDKLFEHEVITDGEMQSMKIEAKADKARDVIDTVRRKGTTASSVLIATLREADPCLSRALKLL
;
A
#
# COMPACT_ATOMS: atom_id res chain seq x y z
N MET A 1 -4.55 50.33 -52.79
CA MET A 1 -3.81 49.59 -53.83
C MET A 1 -3.25 48.35 -53.16
N GLY A 2 -3.82 47.17 -53.37
CA GLY A 2 -3.83 46.48 -54.66
C GLY A 2 -2.67 45.47 -54.61
N ASN A 3 -2.81 44.26 -54.05
CA ASN A 3 -3.52 43.08 -54.58
C ASN A 3 -2.57 42.16 -55.39
N TRP A 4 -2.66 40.87 -55.06
CA TRP A 4 -2.54 39.71 -55.98
C TRP A 4 -1.11 39.20 -56.23
N TRP A 5 -0.81 37.93 -56.48
CA TRP A 5 -1.47 36.61 -56.39
C TRP A 5 -0.41 35.69 -57.03
N SER A 6 -0.05 34.58 -56.40
CA SER A 6 0.42 33.38 -57.10
C SER A 6 0.41 32.25 -56.07
N GLY A 7 -0.39 31.20 -56.18
CA GLY A 7 -1.06 30.65 -57.36
C GLY A 7 -0.76 29.16 -57.41
N GLY A 8 -1.82 28.34 -57.41
CA GLY A 8 -1.83 26.87 -57.44
C GLY A 8 -2.48 26.31 -56.16
N LYS A 9 -3.76 25.89 -56.09
CA LYS A 9 -4.60 25.11 -57.03
C LYS A 9 -3.89 23.80 -57.42
N ASP A 10 -4.35 22.59 -57.14
CA ASP A 10 -5.67 22.06 -56.73
C ASP A 10 -5.52 20.62 -56.12
N PRO A 11 -6.44 19.64 -56.27
CA PRO A 11 -7.37 19.17 -55.24
C PRO A 11 -7.21 17.66 -54.88
N GLU A 12 -8.01 17.19 -53.92
CA GLU A 12 -8.42 15.79 -53.66
C GLU A 12 -7.39 14.65 -53.83
N THR A 13 -7.12 13.93 -52.74
CA THR A 13 -7.13 12.45 -52.73
C THR A 13 -7.32 11.96 -51.30
N SER A 14 -8.54 11.47 -51.07
CA SER A 14 -8.83 10.17 -50.46
C SER A 14 -8.27 9.81 -49.08
N GLN A 15 -9.25 9.51 -48.22
CA GLN A 15 -9.24 8.39 -47.28
C GLN A 15 -8.46 8.59 -45.98
N ARG A 16 -9.15 9.26 -45.06
CA ARG A 16 -9.14 8.92 -43.63
C ARG A 16 -9.59 7.46 -43.48
N ALA A 17 -8.62 6.54 -43.46
CA ALA A 17 -8.84 5.17 -43.04
C ALA A 17 -9.00 5.16 -41.51
N ASP A 18 -10.26 5.19 -41.08
CA ASP A 18 -10.69 4.87 -39.72
C ASP A 18 -10.39 3.37 -39.46
N PRO A 19 -9.55 3.02 -38.48
CA PRO A 19 -9.39 1.62 -38.11
C PRO A 19 -10.67 1.17 -37.41
N GLN A 20 -11.39 0.26 -38.08
CA GLN A 20 -12.63 -0.30 -37.60
C GLN A 20 -12.51 -0.83 -36.17
N ARG A 21 -13.37 -0.28 -35.29
CA ARG A 21 -13.71 -0.82 -33.98
C ARG A 21 -14.14 -2.29 -34.11
N GLY A 22 -13.21 -3.20 -33.84
CA GLY A 22 -13.50 -4.61 -33.64
C GLY A 22 -14.28 -4.78 -32.35
N ALA A 23 -15.56 -5.14 -32.48
CA ALA A 23 -16.36 -5.64 -31.38
C ALA A 23 -15.80 -7.01 -30.94
N VAL A 24 -15.24 -7.08 -29.73
CA VAL A 24 -14.98 -8.36 -29.06
C VAL A 24 -16.14 -8.68 -28.14
N ASN A 25 -16.97 -9.64 -28.56
CA ASN A 25 -18.00 -10.26 -27.77
C ASN A 25 -17.33 -11.24 -26.78
N ALA A 26 -17.19 -10.86 -25.52
CA ALA A 26 -16.78 -11.77 -24.46
C ALA A 26 -18.02 -12.58 -24.00
N LYS A 27 -18.07 -13.81 -24.50
CA LYS A 27 -19.08 -14.81 -24.13
C LYS A 27 -18.73 -15.36 -22.75
N ASN A 28 -19.76 -15.53 -21.91
CA ASN A 28 -19.72 -16.14 -20.59
C ASN A 28 -18.93 -17.46 -20.53
N GLY A 29 -18.28 -17.72 -19.39
CA GLY A 29 -18.03 -19.07 -18.90
C GLY A 29 -16.56 -19.43 -18.68
N GLY A 30 -16.10 -19.35 -17.43
CA GLY A 30 -14.79 -19.85 -17.03
C GLY A 30 -14.69 -19.89 -15.51
N VAL A 31 -15.13 -21.02 -14.95
CA VAL A 31 -15.12 -21.36 -13.52
C VAL A 31 -13.73 -21.09 -12.93
N VAL A 32 -13.66 -20.23 -11.90
CA VAL A 32 -12.45 -20.03 -11.11
C VAL A 32 -12.05 -21.36 -10.47
N ASN A 33 -10.82 -21.78 -10.72
CA ASN A 33 -10.22 -22.97 -10.15
C ASN A 33 -10.16 -22.83 -8.63
N THR A 34 -10.98 -23.59 -7.91
CA THR A 34 -10.74 -23.95 -6.52
C THR A 34 -9.54 -24.89 -6.48
N PRO A 35 -8.55 -24.69 -5.58
CA PRO A 35 -7.48 -25.66 -5.42
C PRO A 35 -8.08 -26.97 -4.87
N GLN A 36 -7.99 -28.05 -5.63
CA GLN A 36 -8.28 -29.39 -5.15
C GLN A 36 -7.06 -29.91 -4.38
N PHE A 37 -7.19 -30.13 -3.08
CA PHE A 37 -6.21 -30.89 -2.32
C PHE A 37 -6.42 -32.37 -2.62
N ASN A 38 -5.54 -32.96 -3.41
CA ASN A 38 -5.53 -34.39 -3.67
C ASN A 38 -4.73 -35.08 -2.56
N GLY A 39 -5.40 -35.95 -1.80
CA GLY A 39 -4.73 -36.89 -0.88
C GLY A 39 -5.00 -36.67 0.60
N VAL A 40 -6.19 -37.05 1.06
CA VAL A 40 -6.38 -37.69 2.38
C VAL A 40 -7.63 -38.57 2.25
N THR A 41 -7.42 -39.88 2.28
CA THR A 41 -8.49 -40.87 2.43
C THR A 41 -8.88 -40.91 3.90
N VAL A 42 -10.05 -40.39 4.27
CA VAL A 42 -10.66 -40.67 5.58
C VAL A 42 -11.71 -41.76 5.39
N GLY A 43 -11.37 -42.95 5.84
CA GLY A 43 -12.33 -44.05 5.95
C GLY A 43 -13.31 -43.81 7.10
N GLY A 44 -14.55 -44.21 6.90
CA GLY A 44 -15.47 -44.59 7.97
C GLY A 44 -16.22 -43.45 8.69
N ASN A 45 -17.50 -43.33 8.33
CA ASN A 45 -18.62 -43.03 9.23
C ASN A 45 -18.75 -41.59 9.77
N LEU A 46 -19.40 -40.71 9.01
CA LEU A 46 -19.95 -39.46 9.56
C LEU A 46 -21.37 -39.24 9.01
N THR A 47 -22.33 -39.21 9.93
CA THR A 47 -23.78 -39.11 9.68
C THR A 47 -24.18 -37.68 9.33
N VAL A 48 -24.94 -37.53 8.25
CA VAL A 48 -25.51 -36.25 7.82
C VAL A 48 -26.87 -36.07 8.49
N GLN A 49 -27.06 -35.02 9.27
CA GLN A 49 -28.39 -34.57 9.68
C GLN A 49 -28.69 -33.23 9.00
N VAL A 50 -29.40 -33.30 7.87
CA VAL A 50 -30.06 -32.15 7.25
C VAL A 50 -31.45 -32.05 7.87
N THR A 51 -31.69 -31.00 8.64
CA THR A 51 -33.06 -30.56 8.96
C THR A 51 -33.19 -29.12 8.50
N GLN A 52 -33.93 -28.94 7.42
CA GLN A 52 -34.36 -27.65 6.89
C GLN A 52 -35.64 -27.21 7.62
N GLY A 53 -35.74 -25.93 7.99
CA GLY A 53 -37.00 -25.29 8.36
C GLY A 53 -36.80 -23.94 9.04
N PRO A 54 -37.64 -22.92 8.80
CA PRO A 54 -37.15 -21.62 8.34
C PRO A 54 -37.39 -20.45 9.32
N SER A 55 -36.91 -19.28 8.89
CA SER A 55 -37.35 -17.93 9.28
C SER A 55 -36.62 -17.25 10.44
N ALA A 56 -35.89 -16.19 10.06
CA ALA A 56 -35.48 -15.06 10.89
C ALA A 56 -36.70 -14.32 11.49
N PRO A 57 -36.56 -13.23 12.30
CA PRO A 57 -35.35 -12.57 12.80
C PRO A 57 -35.43 -12.22 14.32
N VAL A 58 -34.32 -12.25 15.06
CA VAL A 58 -34.18 -11.33 16.21
C VAL A 58 -32.72 -11.08 16.56
N ALA A 59 -32.41 -9.80 16.69
CA ALA A 59 -31.11 -9.29 17.04
C ALA A 59 -30.69 -9.74 18.44
N GLN A 60 -29.55 -10.42 18.56
CA GLN A 60 -28.76 -10.41 19.78
C GLN A 60 -27.28 -10.20 19.43
N ARG A 61 -26.95 -8.91 19.52
CA ARG A 61 -25.67 -8.33 19.97
C ARG A 61 -24.86 -9.28 20.86
N SER A 62 -23.52 -9.19 20.73
CA SER A 62 -22.43 -9.77 21.53
C SER A 62 -21.76 -10.95 20.81
N VAL A 63 -20.47 -10.97 20.45
CA VAL A 63 -19.27 -10.30 20.96
C VAL A 63 -18.23 -10.25 19.82
N PRO A 64 -17.63 -9.11 19.41
CA PRO A 64 -16.33 -9.16 18.76
C PRO A 64 -15.25 -9.18 19.85
N ALA A 65 -14.35 -10.16 19.71
CA ALA A 65 -13.19 -10.41 20.54
C ALA A 65 -12.56 -9.12 21.09
N GLU A 66 -12.64 -8.98 22.41
CA GLU A 66 -11.55 -8.57 23.31
C GLU A 66 -10.43 -7.81 22.59
N HIS A 67 -10.72 -6.53 22.31
CA HIS A 67 -9.68 -5.53 22.12
C HIS A 67 -8.90 -5.50 23.42
N SER A 68 -7.71 -6.10 23.41
CA SER A 68 -6.85 -6.23 24.57
C SER A 68 -6.77 -4.89 25.32
N VAL A 69 -6.98 -5.01 26.61
CA VAL A 69 -6.91 -3.96 27.63
C VAL A 69 -5.82 -2.92 27.28
N PRO A 70 -6.15 -1.63 27.11
CA PRO A 70 -5.16 -0.59 26.90
C PRO A 70 -4.52 -0.30 28.26
N THR A 71 -3.51 -1.07 28.59
CA THR A 71 -2.57 -0.69 29.66
C THR A 71 -1.48 0.17 29.03
N ASP A 72 -1.29 1.32 29.66
CA ASP A 72 -0.26 2.33 29.47
C ASP A 72 -0.60 3.48 28.51
N ASP A 73 -0.71 4.68 29.09
CA ASP A 73 -0.95 6.02 28.52
C ASP A 73 0.09 6.47 27.47
N SER A 74 0.86 5.55 26.89
CA SER A 74 1.89 5.83 25.90
C SER A 74 1.34 5.60 24.49
N VAL A 75 1.05 6.71 23.78
CA VAL A 75 0.64 6.67 22.38
C VAL A 75 1.59 5.76 21.59
N PRO A 76 1.09 4.71 20.90
CA PRO A 76 1.92 3.77 20.15
C PRO A 76 2.85 4.49 19.17
N ALA A 77 4.10 4.04 19.06
CA ALA A 77 5.11 4.64 18.19
C ALA A 77 4.61 4.81 16.74
N ASP A 78 3.85 3.84 16.23
CA ASP A 78 3.20 3.87 14.92
C ASP A 78 2.29 5.09 14.72
N LYS A 79 1.50 5.42 15.75
CA LYS A 79 0.56 6.54 15.72
C LYS A 79 1.29 7.87 15.82
N LYS A 80 2.37 7.94 16.60
CA LYS A 80 3.26 9.11 16.66
C LYS A 80 3.88 9.39 15.29
N LEU A 81 4.46 8.37 14.65
CA LEU A 81 5.05 8.48 13.31
C LEU A 81 4.05 8.92 12.24
N LEU A 82 2.82 8.38 12.27
CA LEU A 82 1.77 8.80 11.34
C LEU A 82 1.43 10.29 11.50
N SER A 83 1.36 10.78 12.75
CA SER A 83 1.06 12.18 13.04
C SER A 83 2.15 13.12 12.52
N VAL A 84 3.42 12.75 12.70
CA VAL A 84 4.57 13.57 12.29
C VAL A 84 4.97 13.35 10.83
N ARG A 85 4.38 12.38 10.11
CA ARG A 85 4.76 11.99 8.74
C ARG A 85 4.92 13.17 7.80
N THR A 86 3.95 14.09 7.77
CA THR A 86 3.99 15.27 6.91
C THR A 86 5.15 16.21 7.27
N GLN A 87 5.40 16.41 8.55
CA GLN A 87 6.50 17.26 9.02
C GLN A 87 7.86 16.61 8.78
N PHE A 88 7.96 15.29 8.96
CA PHE A 88 9.16 14.52 8.67
C PHE A 88 9.55 14.67 7.20
N VAL A 89 8.63 14.42 6.27
CA VAL A 89 8.87 14.55 4.81
C VAL A 89 9.34 15.95 4.44
N ALA A 90 8.76 16.98 5.04
CA ALA A 90 9.13 18.38 4.78
C ALA A 90 10.52 18.74 5.29
N ARG A 91 10.92 18.23 6.46
CA ARG A 91 12.14 18.66 7.17
C ARG A 91 13.33 17.73 7.00
N VAL A 92 13.11 16.45 6.68
CA VAL A 92 14.18 15.46 6.55
C VAL A 92 15.07 15.81 5.36
N THR A 93 16.37 15.62 5.53
CA THR A 93 17.37 15.76 4.48
C THR A 93 17.71 14.38 3.90
N ASN A 94 18.17 14.32 2.65
CA ASN A 94 18.60 13.06 2.03
C ASN A 94 19.60 12.26 2.88
N PRO A 95 20.70 12.84 3.42
CA PRO A 95 21.68 12.05 4.17
C PRO A 95 21.09 11.42 5.44
N VAL A 96 20.21 12.14 6.15
CA VAL A 96 19.52 11.58 7.33
C VAL A 96 18.61 10.43 6.90
N LEU A 97 17.90 10.57 5.78
CA LEU A 97 17.02 9.53 5.26
C LEU A 97 17.78 8.28 4.80
N ASP A 98 18.94 8.45 4.15
CA ASP A 98 19.83 7.35 3.75
C ASP A 98 20.38 6.61 4.98
N GLN A 99 20.84 7.35 5.99
CA GLN A 99 21.33 6.75 7.24
C GLN A 99 20.22 5.98 7.99
N LEU A 100 19.00 6.53 8.02
CA LEU A 100 17.86 5.84 8.62
C LEU A 100 17.57 4.52 7.88
N LEU A 101 17.58 4.54 6.55
CA LEU A 101 17.37 3.35 5.74
C LEU A 101 18.45 2.28 5.98
N ASP A 102 19.72 2.67 5.99
CA ASP A 102 20.82 1.74 6.25
C ASP A 102 20.66 1.05 7.60
N LYS A 103 20.28 1.81 8.64
CA LYS A 103 20.02 1.27 9.98
C LYS A 103 18.78 0.38 10.04
N LEU A 104 17.69 0.76 9.37
CA LEU A 104 16.47 -0.06 9.32
C LEU A 104 16.69 -1.36 8.55
N PHE A 105 17.54 -1.34 7.52
CA PHE A 105 17.95 -2.53 6.78
C PHE A 105 18.85 -3.43 7.63
N GLU A 106 19.80 -2.87 8.38
CA GLU A 106 20.63 -3.60 9.35
C GLU A 106 19.80 -4.29 10.43
N HIS A 107 18.69 -3.66 10.86
CA HIS A 107 17.73 -4.24 11.80
C HIS A 107 16.68 -5.17 11.16
N GLU A 108 16.81 -5.50 9.86
CA GLU A 108 15.88 -6.34 9.09
C GLU A 108 14.41 -5.86 9.14
N VAL A 109 14.21 -4.57 9.39
CA VAL A 109 12.88 -3.95 9.38
C VAL A 109 12.36 -3.80 7.96
N ILE A 110 13.27 -3.41 7.05
CA ILE A 110 13.04 -3.22 5.63
C ILE A 110 13.72 -4.35 4.87
N THR A 111 13.02 -4.94 3.92
CA THR A 111 13.53 -6.03 3.07
C THR A 111 14.41 -5.48 1.94
N ASP A 112 15.33 -6.28 1.38
CA ASP A 112 16.18 -5.83 0.25
C ASP A 112 15.36 -5.26 -0.92
N GLY A 113 14.26 -5.94 -1.30
CA GLY A 113 13.38 -5.45 -2.37
C GLY A 113 12.80 -4.06 -2.08
N GLU A 114 12.40 -3.80 -0.83
CA GLU A 114 11.88 -2.50 -0.40
C GLU A 114 12.98 -1.44 -0.37
N MET A 115 14.20 -1.81 0.06
CA MET A 115 15.37 -0.94 0.07
C MET A 115 15.75 -0.48 -1.34
N GLN A 116 15.76 -1.38 -2.32
CA GLN A 116 16.07 -1.02 -3.71
C GLN A 116 15.03 -0.06 -4.29
N SER A 117 13.74 -0.28 -4.00
CA SER A 117 12.67 0.64 -4.43
C SER A 117 12.85 2.03 -3.84
N MET A 118 13.07 2.13 -2.51
CA MET A 118 13.23 3.41 -1.82
C MET A 118 14.52 4.15 -2.22
N LYS A 119 15.53 3.47 -2.75
CA LYS A 119 16.79 4.09 -3.16
C LYS A 119 16.66 4.93 -4.45
N ILE A 120 15.71 4.59 -5.30
CA ILE A 120 15.49 5.24 -6.61
C ILE A 120 14.47 6.38 -6.51
N GLU A 121 13.65 6.37 -5.45
CA GLU A 121 12.57 7.34 -5.22
C GLU A 121 13.06 8.76 -4.90
N ALA A 122 12.22 9.75 -5.19
CA ALA A 122 12.46 11.12 -4.78
C ALA A 122 12.43 11.24 -3.25
N LYS A 123 13.20 12.18 -2.68
CA LYS A 123 13.31 12.41 -1.22
C LYS A 123 11.97 12.35 -0.49
N ALA A 124 10.96 13.01 -1.05
CA ALA A 124 9.67 13.14 -0.40
C ALA A 124 8.89 11.83 -0.38
N ASP A 125 8.88 11.10 -1.50
CA ASP A 125 8.20 9.82 -1.65
C ASP A 125 8.92 8.75 -0.82
N LYS A 126 10.24 8.69 -0.93
CA LYS A 126 11.14 7.90 -0.09
C LYS A 126 10.86 8.08 1.41
N ALA A 127 10.73 9.32 1.88
CA ALA A 127 10.46 9.61 3.29
C ALA A 127 9.05 9.14 3.73
N ARG A 128 8.06 9.18 2.84
CA ARG A 128 6.72 8.63 3.13
C ARG A 128 6.78 7.11 3.20
N ASP A 129 7.46 6.49 2.24
CA ASP A 129 7.57 5.05 2.14
C ASP A 129 8.32 4.44 3.31
N VAL A 130 9.38 5.08 3.82
CA VAL A 130 10.05 4.66 5.06
C VAL A 130 9.07 4.61 6.22
N ILE A 131 8.34 5.71 6.47
CA ILE A 131 7.38 5.77 7.58
C ILE A 131 6.25 4.76 7.39
N ASP A 132 5.69 4.67 6.19
CA ASP A 132 4.56 3.79 5.92
C ASP A 132 4.95 2.31 5.99
N THR A 133 6.17 1.95 5.57
CA THR A 133 6.70 0.57 5.64
C THR A 133 6.99 0.16 7.07
N VAL A 134 7.70 1.00 7.82
CA VAL A 134 8.00 0.76 9.22
C VAL A 134 6.70 0.65 10.04
N ARG A 135 5.72 1.52 9.76
CA ARG A 135 4.40 1.48 10.43
C ARG A 135 3.63 0.20 10.10
N ARG A 136 3.71 -0.31 8.87
CA ARG A 136 3.08 -1.60 8.49
C ARG A 136 3.70 -2.78 9.23
N LYS A 137 5.00 -2.70 9.57
CA LYS A 137 5.71 -3.73 10.35
C LYS A 137 5.31 -3.73 11.84
N GLY A 138 4.88 -2.58 12.36
CA GLY A 138 4.28 -2.44 13.68
C GLY A 138 5.14 -1.68 14.70
N THR A 139 4.68 -1.68 15.95
CA THR A 139 5.14 -0.72 16.97
C THR A 139 6.60 -0.88 17.37
N THR A 140 7.12 -2.11 17.32
CA THR A 140 8.54 -2.40 17.55
C THR A 140 9.41 -1.74 16.49
N ALA A 141 9.08 -1.91 15.21
CA ALA A 141 9.80 -1.30 14.09
C ALA A 141 9.72 0.22 14.13
N SER A 142 8.53 0.76 14.42
CA SER A 142 8.34 2.20 14.61
C SER A 142 9.17 2.77 15.76
N SER A 143 9.35 2.00 16.84
CA SER A 143 10.22 2.41 17.95
C SER A 143 11.69 2.44 17.54
N VAL A 144 12.14 1.47 16.73
CA VAL A 144 13.50 1.45 16.16
C VAL A 144 13.73 2.68 15.27
N LEU A 145 12.79 3.03 14.40
CA LEU A 145 12.90 4.25 13.57
C LEU A 145 13.01 5.52 14.41
N ILE A 146 12.24 5.62 15.49
CA ILE A 146 12.31 6.78 16.38
C ILE A 146 13.67 6.82 17.08
N ALA A 147 14.19 5.69 17.55
CA ALA A 147 15.50 5.61 18.19
C ALA A 147 16.63 6.01 17.22
N THR A 148 16.64 5.42 16.01
CA THR A 148 17.66 5.74 15.00
C THR A 148 17.57 7.19 14.54
N LEU A 149 16.37 7.78 14.45
CA LEU A 149 16.18 9.19 14.16
C LEU A 149 16.71 10.10 15.27
N ARG A 150 16.57 9.71 16.54
CA ARG A 150 17.12 10.47 17.67
C ARG A 150 18.64 10.46 17.66
N GLU A 151 19.25 9.36 17.26
CA GLU A 151 20.71 9.24 17.14
C GLU A 151 21.26 9.97 15.91
N ALA A 152 20.60 9.84 14.76
CA ALA A 152 21.01 10.48 13.51
C ALA A 152 20.78 11.99 13.52
N ASP A 153 19.63 12.45 14.04
CA ASP A 153 19.28 13.87 14.11
C ASP A 153 18.44 14.21 15.37
N PRO A 154 19.13 14.56 16.48
CA PRO A 154 18.48 15.04 17.70
C PRO A 154 17.65 16.33 17.50
N CYS A 155 18.02 17.18 16.53
CA CYS A 155 17.32 18.42 16.25
C CYS A 155 15.99 18.16 15.56
N LEU A 156 15.96 17.26 14.58
CA LEU A 156 14.76 16.85 13.88
C LEU A 156 13.82 16.09 14.82
N SER A 157 14.32 15.16 15.62
CA SER A 157 13.49 14.45 16.61
C SER A 157 12.84 15.41 17.63
N ARG A 158 13.57 16.44 18.10
CA ARG A 158 13.00 17.51 18.93
C ARG A 158 11.93 18.31 18.21
N ALA A 159 12.17 18.67 16.94
CA ALA A 159 11.22 19.42 16.14
C ALA A 159 9.91 18.64 15.90
N LEU A 160 10.02 17.32 15.75
CA LEU A 160 8.90 16.40 15.55
C LEU A 160 8.26 15.94 16.87
N LYS A 161 8.78 16.37 18.03
CA LYS A 161 8.32 15.97 19.37
C LYS A 161 8.31 14.45 19.56
N LEU A 162 9.34 13.79 19.04
CA LEU A 162 9.59 12.35 19.18
C LEU A 162 10.54 12.03 20.34
N LEU A 163 10.81 13.03 21.21
CA LEU A 163 11.66 12.92 22.37
C LEU A 163 10.90 12.50 23.63
#